data_AF-A0A0G1L240-F1
#
_entry.id   AF-A0A0G1L240-F1
#
_cell.length_a   1.000
_cell.length_b   1.000
_cell.length_c   1.000
_cell.angle_alpha   90.00
_cell.angle_beta   90.00
_cell.angle_gamma   90.00
#
_symmetry.space_group_name_H-M   'P 1'
#
loop_
_entity.id
_entity.type
_entity.pdbx_description
1 polymer ?
#
loop_
_entity_poly.entity_id
_entity_poly.type
_entity_poly.pdbx_seq_one_letter_code
_entity_poly.pdbx_strand_id
1 'polypeptide(L)' 'MDIRIKATDYKFTSDVETYLTNRLNALEKFIGGNAEIARCEVELGRDAGRPRHGKNIYFAE' A
#
# COMPACT_ATOMS: atom_id res chain seq x y z
N MET A 1 10.31 8.37 -2.27
CA MET A 1 9.86 6.96 -2.43
C MET A 1 8.77 6.88 -3.49
N ASP A 2 8.88 5.99 -4.49
CA ASP A 2 7.83 5.77 -5.51
C ASP A 2 6.70 4.91 -4.90
N ILE A 3 5.50 5.47 -4.75
CA ILE A 3 4.33 4.77 -4.20
C ILE A 3 3.34 4.49 -5.33
N ARG A 4 2.93 3.22 -5.48
CA ARG A 4 1.91 2.81 -6.44
C ARG A 4 0.79 2.07 -5.74
N ILE A 5 -0.43 2.54 -5.94
CA ILE A 5 -1.63 1.93 -5.39
C ILE A 5 -2.46 1.38 -6.54
N LYS A 6 -2.66 0.07 -6.56
CA LYS A 6 -3.51 -0.64 -7.51
C LYS A 6 -4.83 -0.96 -6.81
N ALA A 7 -5.94 -0.65 -7.45
CA ALA A 7 -7.27 -1.01 -6.96
C ALA A 7 -7.95 -2.00 -7.92
N THR A 8 -8.45 -3.11 -7.38
CA THR A 8 -9.10 -4.20 -8.13
C THR A 8 -10.53 -4.34 -7.61
N ASP A 9 -11.54 -4.10 -8.45
CA ASP A 9 -12.96 -4.08 -8.04
C ASP A 9 -13.28 -3.14 -6.84
N TYR A 10 -12.41 -2.15 -6.62
CA TYR A 10 -12.54 -1.17 -5.56
C TYR A 10 -12.36 0.24 -6.11
N LYS A 11 -13.24 1.15 -5.69
CA LYS A 11 -13.14 2.57 -6.04
C LYS A 11 -12.78 3.36 -4.79
N PHE A 12 -11.72 4.14 -4.88
CA PHE A 12 -11.34 5.05 -3.79
C PHE A 12 -12.42 6.09 -3.55
N THR A 13 -12.73 6.30 -2.27
CA THR A 13 -13.29 7.56 -1.81
C THR A 13 -12.14 8.53 -1.54
N SER A 14 -12.44 9.84 -1.51
CA SER A 14 -11.46 10.88 -1.14
C SER A 14 -10.80 10.61 0.21
N ASP A 15 -11.57 10.09 1.17
CA ASP A 15 -11.11 9.85 2.53
C ASP A 15 -10.09 8.71 2.57
N VAL A 16 -10.33 7.65 1.79
CA VAL A 16 -9.42 6.50 1.72
C VAL A 16 -8.13 6.87 0.99
N GLU A 17 -8.23 7.64 -0.09
CA GLU A 17 -7.04 8.15 -0.80
C GLU A 17 -6.18 9.04 0.11
N THR A 18 -6.82 9.96 0.85
CA THR A 18 -6.14 10.82 1.83
C THR A 18 -5.48 9.99 2.93
N TYR A 19 -6.20 9.00 3.46
CA TYR A 19 -5.68 8.10 4.49
C TYR A 19 -4.45 7.33 4.01
N LEU A 20 -4.54 6.68 2.84
CA LEU A 20 -3.45 5.89 2.28
C LEU A 20 -2.22 6.75 1.99
N THR A 21 -2.42 7.91 1.36
CA THR A 21 -1.34 8.86 1.09
C THR A 21 -0.59 9.24 2.36
N ASN A 22 -1.31 9.62 3.42
CA ASN A 22 -0.71 9.99 4.71
C ASN A 22 0.07 8.82 5.35
N ARG A 23 -0.48 7.61 5.28
CA ARG A 23 0.15 6.42 5.88
C ARG A 23 1.40 5.97 5.12
N LEU A 24 1.34 5.97 3.79
CA LEU A 24 2.45 5.50 2.95
C LEU A 24 3.58 6.53 2.94
N ASN A 25 3.30 7.83 2.90
CA ASN A 25 4.33 8.86 3.02
C ASN A 25 5.08 8.80 4.35
N ALA A 26 4.43 8.36 5.43
CA ALA A 26 5.11 8.18 6.72
C ALA A 26 6.22 7.11 6.67
N LEU A 27 6.16 6.17 5.72
CA LEU A 27 7.17 5.13 5.56
C LEU A 27 8.53 5.67 5.11
N GLU A 28 8.53 6.82 4.42
CA GLU A 28 9.75 7.46 3.92
C GLU A 28 10.76 7.74 5.04
N LYS A 29 10.27 8.01 6.26
CA LYS A 29 11.11 8.24 7.45
C LYS A 29 11.97 7.04 7.85
N PHE A 30 11.58 5.82 7.49
CA PHE A 30 12.30 4.60 7.86
C PHE A 30 13.37 4.19 6.85
N ILE A 31 13.28 4.69 5.61
CA ILE A 31 14.20 4.35 4.52
C ILE A 31 15.30 5.41 4.30
N GLY A 32 15.18 6.57 4.95
CA GLY A 32 16.24 7.59 5.02
C GLY A 32 16.67 8.08 3.64
N GLY A 33 17.98 8.18 3.41
CA GLY A 33 18.56 8.66 2.14
C GLY A 33 18.29 7.77 0.93
N ASN A 34 17.73 6.57 1.13
CA ASN A 34 17.37 5.67 0.03
C ASN A 34 15.96 5.93 -0.53
N ALA A 35 15.30 6.99 -0.06
CA ALA A 35 13.95 7.33 -0.49
C ALA A 35 13.81 7.47 -2.02
N GLU A 36 14.83 7.97 -2.72
CA GLU A 36 14.81 8.15 -4.17
C GLU A 36 14.79 6.83 -4.95
N ILE A 37 15.35 5.76 -4.39
CA ILE A 37 15.44 4.44 -5.03
C ILE A 37 14.43 3.43 -4.47
N ALA A 38 13.69 3.79 -3.43
CA ALA A 38 12.72 2.92 -2.78
C ALA A 38 11.36 2.94 -3.50
N ARG A 39 10.74 1.76 -3.62
CA ARG A 39 9.39 1.56 -4.18
C ARG A 39 8.47 0.91 -3.15
N CYS A 40 7.24 1.38 -3.08
CA CYS A 40 6.17 0.83 -2.25
C CYS A 40 4.95 0.53 -3.13
N GLU A 41 4.54 -0.73 -3.18
CA GLU A 41 3.38 -1.16 -3.93
C GLU A 41 2.27 -1.64 -3.00
N VAL A 42 1.06 -1.18 -3.25
CA VAL A 42 -0.12 -1.49 -2.43
C VAL A 42 -1.25 -1.92 -3.36
N GLU A 43 -1.85 -3.08 -3.10
CA GLU A 43 -3.03 -3.55 -3.82
C GLU A 43 -4.25 -3.56 -2.90
N LEU A 44 -5.38 -3.05 -3.40
CA LEU A 44 -6.65 -2.94 -2.68
C LEU A 44 -7.79 -3.47 -3.55
N GLY A 45 -8.37 -4.61 -3.18
CA GLY A 45 -9.36 -5.24 -4.03
C GLY A 45 -9.61 -6.69 -3.67
N ARG A 46 -10.72 -7.28 -4.14
CA ARG A 46 -11.24 -8.58 -3.67
C ARG A 46 -10.46 -9.82 -4.16
N ASP A 47 -9.19 -9.66 -4.49
CA ASP A 47 -8.22 -10.77 -4.62
C ASP A 47 -6.94 -10.54 -3.79
N ALA A 48 -6.87 -9.43 -3.03
CA ALA A 48 -5.88 -9.26 -1.99
C ALA A 48 -6.14 -10.32 -0.90
N GLY A 49 -5.34 -11.38 -0.94
CA GLY A 49 -5.14 -12.38 0.09
C GLY A 49 -6.20 -13.46 0.21
N ARG A 50 -5.82 -14.64 -0.28
CA ARG A 50 -5.86 -15.78 0.64
C ARG A 50 -4.84 -15.51 1.73
N PRO A 51 -5.23 -15.39 3.02
CA PRO A 51 -4.27 -15.23 4.10
C PRO A 51 -3.34 -16.44 4.10
N ARG A 52 -2.08 -16.25 3.73
CA ARG A 52 -1.09 -17.35 3.78
C ARG A 52 -0.70 -17.66 5.23
N HIS A 53 -0.67 -16.66 6.12
CA HIS A 53 -0.33 -16.82 7.54
C HIS A 53 -1.17 -15.91 8.46
N GLY A 54 -2.20 -16.49 9.10
CA GLY A 54 -3.01 -15.80 10.12
C GLY A 54 -4.11 -14.88 9.56
N LYS A 55 -5.02 -14.43 10.43
CA LYS A 55 -6.26 -13.72 10.04
C LYS A 55 -6.06 -12.35 9.36
N ASN A 56 -4.85 -11.77 9.40
CA ASN A 56 -4.63 -10.35 9.10
C ASN A 56 -3.44 -10.05 8.15
N ILE A 57 -2.84 -11.04 7.50
CA ILE A 57 -1.68 -10.82 6.60
C ILE A 57 -2.07 -11.12 5.16
N TYR A 58 -1.93 -10.11 4.31
CA TYR A 58 -2.31 -10.10 2.91
C TYR A 58 -1.07 -9.76 2.08
N PHE A 59 -0.79 -10.56 1.06
CA PHE A 59 0.33 -10.34 0.14
C PHE A 59 -0.23 -9.84 -1.20
N ALA A 60 0.41 -8.84 -1.78
CA ALA A 60 0.21 -8.47 -3.17
C ALA A 60 1.09 -9.40 -4.01
N GLU A 61 0.49 -10.30 -4.79
CA GLU A 61 1.15 -11.13 -5.81
C GLU A 61 0.72 -10.67 -7.21
#